data_AF-A0A7J4MHT6-F1
#
_entry.id   AF-A0A7J4MHT6-F1
#
_cell.length_a   1.000
_cell.length_b   1.000
_cell.length_c   1.000
_cell.angle_alpha   90.00
_cell.angle_beta   90.00
_cell.angle_gamma   90.00
#
_symmetry.space_group_name_H-M   'P 1'
#
loop_
_entity.id
_entity.type
_entity.pdbx_description
1 polymer ?
#
loop_
_entity_poly.entity_id
_entity_poly.type
_entity_poly.pdbx_seq_one_letter_code
_entity_poly.pdbx_strand_id
1 'polypeptide(L)'
;MGLIRSTIIGISAWWVMVILEVRPHVAIGVGIFAAFMSESMIQASAKSHLRHKATSLESELNIAIGQITDMKRALDLTTKDLREALEELHRRDAIGSPAARELLARQEEAMEAQRTALEVSTDRSFETLESLERMIISQGQQTARVQEVLSMVLEKLALEPRQHISMRDSVLTQENNSTPAMTDEIISLMG
;
A
#
# COMPACT_ATOMS: atom_id res chain seq x y z
N MET A 1 45.73 -55.91 13.92
CA MET A 1 46.19 -55.71 15.32
C MET A 1 45.49 -56.62 16.35
N GLY A 2 44.31 -57.21 16.08
CA GLY A 2 43.61 -58.10 17.04
C GLY A 2 44.37 -59.40 17.35
N LEU A 3 44.84 -60.10 16.32
CA LEU A 3 45.63 -61.34 16.47
C LEU A 3 46.81 -61.22 17.44
N ILE A 4 47.58 -60.13 17.38
CA ILE A 4 48.73 -59.90 18.26
C ILE A 4 48.28 -59.77 19.73
N ARG A 5 47.17 -59.06 19.98
CA ARG A 5 46.62 -58.87 21.33
C ARG A 5 46.06 -60.17 21.90
N SER A 6 45.32 -60.94 21.09
CA SER A 6 44.78 -62.24 21.50
C SER A 6 45.91 -63.22 21.84
N THR A 7 46.99 -63.22 21.06
CA THR A 7 48.16 -64.07 21.32
C THR A 7 48.85 -63.69 22.62
N ILE A 8 48.98 -62.39 22.94
CA ILE A 8 49.55 -61.94 24.23
C ILE A 8 48.70 -62.42 25.41
N ILE A 9 47.37 -62.35 25.30
CA ILE A 9 46.44 -62.81 26.34
C ILE A 9 46.47 -64.34 26.48
N GLY A 10 46.59 -65.07 25.38
CA GLY A 10 46.72 -66.53 25.41
C GLY A 10 48.03 -66.98 26.05
N ILE A 11 49.15 -66.32 25.72
CA ILE A 11 50.46 -66.60 26.31
C ILE A 11 50.48 -66.25 27.80
N SER A 12 49.89 -65.12 28.21
CA SER A 12 49.83 -64.74 29.62
C SER A 12 48.95 -65.70 30.43
N ALA A 13 47.80 -66.12 29.90
CA ALA A 13 46.93 -67.11 30.54
C ALA A 13 47.61 -68.48 30.66
N TRP A 14 48.32 -68.91 29.62
CA TRP A 14 49.14 -70.12 29.66
C TRP A 14 50.24 -70.03 30.73
N TRP A 15 50.96 -68.91 30.79
CA TRP A 15 52.04 -68.67 31.76
C TRP A 15 51.55 -68.72 33.21
N VAL A 16 50.37 -68.13 33.48
CA VAL A 16 49.73 -68.20 34.81
C VAL A 16 49.39 -69.63 35.20
N MET A 17 48.89 -70.44 34.26
CA MET A 17 48.58 -71.86 34.51
C MET A 17 49.83 -72.71 34.76
N VAL A 18 50.97 -72.35 34.15
CA VAL A 18 52.27 -73.00 34.41
C VAL A 18 52.77 -72.68 35.81
N ILE A 19 52.64 -71.43 36.28
CA ILE A 19 53.01 -71.04 37.65
C ILE A 19 52.18 -71.77 38.72
N LEU A 20 50.92 -72.08 38.40
CA LEU A 20 50.00 -72.81 39.28
C LEU A 20 50.19 -74.34 39.26
N GLU A 21 51.26 -74.84 38.64
CA GLU A 21 51.56 -76.28 38.46
C GLU A 21 50.40 -77.09 37.84
N VAL A 22 49.58 -76.45 37.01
CA VAL A 22 48.50 -77.13 36.31
C VAL A 22 49.10 -78.03 35.22
N ARG A 23 48.48 -79.20 35.02
CA ARG A 23 48.88 -80.15 33.97
C ARG A 23 49.10 -79.45 32.62
N PRO A 24 50.23 -79.67 31.93
CA PRO A 24 50.63 -78.88 30.76
C PRO A 24 49.67 -78.98 29.58
N HIS A 25 48.97 -80.11 29.42
CA HIS A 25 47.93 -80.28 28.40
C HIS A 25 46.70 -79.39 28.65
N VAL A 26 46.35 -79.15 29.92
CA VAL A 26 45.24 -78.26 30.29
C VAL A 26 45.64 -76.81 30.12
N ALA A 27 46.87 -76.44 30.52
CA ALA A 27 47.36 -75.07 30.41
C ALA A 27 47.34 -74.54 28.97
N ILE A 28 47.77 -75.35 27.99
CA ILE A 28 47.75 -74.97 26.56
C ILE A 28 46.31 -74.76 26.08
N GLY A 29 45.39 -75.65 26.47
CA GLY A 29 43.97 -75.53 26.13
C GLY A 29 43.34 -74.25 26.66
N VAL A 30 43.65 -73.88 27.92
CA VAL A 30 43.18 -72.63 28.53
C VAL A 30 43.75 -71.40 27.81
N GLY A 31 45.03 -71.41 27.43
CA GLY A 31 45.64 -70.30 26.71
C GLY A 31 45.00 -70.04 25.34
N ILE A 32 44.76 -71.10 24.55
CA ILE A 32 44.09 -70.99 23.25
C ILE A 32 42.64 -70.52 23.42
N PHE A 33 41.92 -71.08 24.40
CA PHE A 33 40.54 -70.71 24.69
C PHE A 33 40.41 -69.25 25.12
N ALA A 34 41.32 -68.78 25.99
CA ALA A 34 41.35 -67.39 26.46
C ALA A 34 41.64 -66.40 25.32
N ALA A 35 42.57 -66.74 24.41
CA ALA A 35 42.86 -65.93 23.24
C ALA A 35 41.63 -65.79 22.33
N PHE A 36 40.95 -66.91 22.03
CA PHE A 36 39.77 -66.93 21.16
C PHE A 36 38.57 -66.19 21.77
N MET A 37 38.32 -66.39 23.06
CA MET A 37 37.25 -65.69 23.79
C MET A 37 37.49 -64.18 23.84
N SER A 38 38.72 -63.75 24.10
CA SER A 38 39.06 -62.32 24.15
C SER A 38 38.84 -61.64 22.80
N GLU A 39 39.27 -62.25 21.69
CA GLU A 39 39.05 -61.69 20.35
C GLU A 39 37.55 -61.65 20.02
N SER A 40 36.81 -62.70 20.36
CA SER A 40 35.37 -62.80 20.15
C SER A 40 34.59 -61.72 20.91
N MET A 41 34.94 -61.46 22.16
CA MET A 41 34.29 -60.41 22.98
C MET A 41 34.60 -58.99 22.47
N ILE A 42 35.85 -58.75 22.08
CA ILE A 42 36.27 -57.43 21.56
C ILE A 42 35.61 -57.18 20.19
N GLN A 43 35.54 -58.18 19.32
CA GLN A 43 34.88 -58.05 18.03
C GLN A 43 33.37 -57.88 18.17
N ALA A 44 32.74 -58.59 19.11
CA ALA A 44 31.32 -58.43 19.39
C ALA A 44 30.98 -57.04 19.92
N SER A 45 31.78 -56.49 20.83
CA SER A 45 31.56 -55.14 21.37
C SER A 45 31.84 -54.04 20.32
N ALA A 46 32.88 -54.18 19.50
CA ALA A 46 33.11 -53.28 18.38
C ALA A 46 31.95 -53.29 17.36
N LYS A 47 31.43 -54.48 17.04
CA LYS A 47 30.29 -54.64 16.15
C LYS A 47 29.01 -54.05 16.75
N SER A 48 28.74 -54.24 18.03
CA SER A 48 27.55 -53.67 18.67
C SER A 48 27.63 -52.14 18.71
N HIS A 49 28.80 -51.57 19.01
CA HIS A 49 28.99 -50.13 19.04
C HIS A 49 28.84 -49.50 17.65
N LEU A 50 29.38 -50.12 16.61
CA LEU A 50 29.16 -49.67 15.23
C LEU A 50 27.69 -49.80 14.81
N ARG A 51 27.03 -50.88 15.21
CA ARG A 51 25.61 -51.08 14.93
C ARG A 51 24.74 -50.02 15.61
N HIS A 52 25.03 -49.69 16.86
CA HIS A 52 24.34 -48.61 17.58
C HIS A 52 24.52 -47.25 16.91
N LYS A 53 25.76 -46.93 16.48
CA LYS A 53 26.03 -45.70 15.72
C LYS A 53 25.31 -45.67 14.37
N ALA A 54 25.25 -46.80 13.67
CA ALA A 54 24.52 -46.90 12.41
C ALA A 54 23.02 -46.67 12.65
N THR A 55 22.44 -47.29 13.68
CA THR A 55 21.01 -47.11 14.01
C THR A 55 20.68 -45.70 14.51
N SER A 56 21.58 -45.06 15.27
CA SER A 56 21.36 -43.69 15.72
C SER A 56 21.41 -42.71 14.54
N LEU A 57 22.36 -42.90 13.63
CA LEU A 57 22.50 -42.06 12.43
C LEU A 57 21.32 -42.26 11.47
N GLU A 58 20.83 -43.48 11.31
CA GLU A 58 19.61 -43.79 10.56
C GLU A 58 18.39 -43.08 11.17
N SER A 59 18.26 -43.10 12.50
CA SER A 59 17.19 -42.39 13.20
C SER A 59 17.28 -40.88 13.02
N GLU A 60 18.48 -40.29 13.15
CA GLU A 60 18.70 -38.85 12.93
C GLU A 60 18.38 -38.45 11.49
N LEU A 61 18.78 -39.26 10.51
CA LEU A 61 18.46 -39.02 9.10
C LEU A 61 16.95 -39.07 8.86
N ASN A 62 16.26 -40.05 9.45
CA ASN A 62 14.81 -40.17 9.32
C ASN A 62 14.07 -38.95 9.93
N ILE A 63 14.54 -38.46 11.09
CA ILE A 63 14.01 -37.23 11.70
C ILE A 63 14.26 -36.03 10.80
N ALA A 64 15.48 -35.88 10.26
CA ALA A 64 15.82 -34.79 9.37
C ALA A 64 14.99 -34.80 8.08
N ILE A 65 14.72 -35.98 7.50
CA ILE A 65 13.82 -36.13 6.35
C ILE A 65 12.40 -35.67 6.69
N GLY A 66 11.89 -36.01 7.89
CA GLY A 66 10.61 -35.52 8.38
C GLY A 66 10.57 -33.99 8.45
N GLN A 67 11.58 -33.38 9.07
CA GLN A 67 11.69 -31.92 9.19
C GLN A 67 11.78 -31.22 7.83
N ILE A 68 12.54 -31.77 6.87
CA ILE A 68 12.62 -31.22 5.51
C ILE A 68 11.25 -31.29 4.82
N THR A 69 10.50 -32.38 5.04
CA THR A 69 9.17 -32.55 4.46
C THR A 69 8.18 -31.53 5.04
N ASP A 70 8.22 -31.31 6.35
CA ASP A 70 7.39 -30.30 7.02
C ASP A 70 7.74 -28.88 6.57
N MET A 71 9.03 -28.57 6.45
CA MET A 71 9.50 -27.27 5.98
C MET A 71 9.11 -27.03 4.51
N LYS A 72 9.20 -28.06 3.66
CA LYS A 72 8.69 -27.98 2.28
C LYS A 72 7.21 -27.66 2.25
N ARG A 73 6.41 -28.32 3.09
CA ARG A 73 4.96 -28.07 3.18
C ARG A 73 4.67 -26.64 3.64
N ALA A 74 5.39 -26.14 4.63
CA ALA A 74 5.25 -24.76 5.11
C ALA A 74 5.61 -23.74 4.01
N LEU A 75 6.65 -24.02 3.23
CA LEU A 75 7.05 -23.16 2.10
C LEU A 75 6.01 -23.16 0.98
N ASP A 76 5.44 -24.32 0.65
CA ASP A 76 4.36 -24.45 -0.34
C ASP A 76 3.12 -23.65 0.09
N LEU A 77 2.74 -23.73 1.37
CA LEU A 77 1.66 -22.93 1.94
C LEU A 77 1.96 -21.43 1.86
N THR A 78 3.15 -21.02 2.28
CA THR A 78 3.56 -19.61 2.24
C THR A 78 3.56 -19.06 0.81
N THR A 79 4.02 -19.87 -0.15
CA THR A 79 4.03 -19.51 -1.58
C THR A 79 2.62 -19.35 -2.11
N LYS A 80 1.69 -20.22 -1.70
CA LYS A 80 0.28 -20.10 -2.06
C LYS A 80 -0.33 -18.83 -1.47
N ASP A 81 -0.10 -18.56 -0.19
CA ASP A 81 -0.62 -17.37 0.49
C ASP A 81 -0.07 -16.08 -0.13
N LEU A 82 1.22 -16.05 -0.47
CA LEU A 82 1.85 -14.94 -1.19
C LEU A 82 1.24 -14.74 -2.58
N ARG A 83 0.93 -15.82 -3.28
CA ARG A 83 0.28 -15.75 -4.59
C ARG A 83 -1.15 -15.22 -4.49
N GLU A 84 -1.89 -15.66 -3.48
CA GLU A 84 -3.24 -15.14 -3.19
C GLU A 84 -3.20 -13.66 -2.80
N ALA A 85 -2.25 -13.25 -1.96
CA ALA A 85 -2.03 -11.85 -1.60
C ALA A 85 -1.64 -11.01 -2.82
N LEU A 86 -0.83 -11.55 -3.74
CA LEU A 86 -0.47 -10.89 -4.99
C LEU A 86 -1.70 -10.74 -5.90
N GLU A 87 -2.54 -11.77 -6.02
CA GLU A 87 -3.78 -11.70 -6.79
C GLU A 87 -4.74 -10.66 -6.20
N GLU A 88 -4.84 -10.55 -4.88
CA GLU A 88 -5.64 -9.53 -4.20
C GLU A 88 -5.06 -8.12 -4.40
N LEU A 89 -3.73 -7.97 -4.37
CA LEU A 89 -3.06 -6.72 -4.66
C LEU A 89 -3.31 -6.29 -6.11
N HIS A 90 -3.17 -7.21 -7.07
CA HIS A 90 -3.51 -6.95 -8.47
C HIS A 90 -5.00 -6.62 -8.65
N ARG A 91 -5.90 -7.28 -7.92
CA ARG A 91 -7.34 -6.93 -7.95
C ARG A 91 -7.55 -5.50 -7.45
N ARG A 92 -6.92 -5.11 -6.35
CA ARG A 92 -6.98 -3.74 -5.81
C ARG A 92 -6.36 -2.71 -6.73
N ASP A 93 -5.23 -3.02 -7.35
CA ASP A 93 -4.57 -2.12 -8.30
C ASP A 93 -5.40 -1.96 -9.58
N ALA A 94 -5.98 -3.06 -10.05
CA ALA A 94 -6.93 -3.08 -11.17
C ALA A 94 -8.27 -2.39 -10.85
N ILE A 95 -8.65 -2.19 -9.59
CA ILE A 95 -9.85 -1.42 -9.19
C ILE A 95 -9.49 0.05 -8.90
N GLY A 96 -8.36 0.31 -8.24
CA GLY A 96 -7.91 1.64 -7.86
C GLY A 96 -7.41 2.48 -9.04
N SER A 97 -6.68 1.87 -9.97
CA SER A 97 -6.15 2.54 -11.16
C SER A 97 -7.23 3.06 -12.13
N PRO A 98 -8.28 2.29 -12.51
CA PRO A 98 -9.33 2.81 -13.38
C PRO A 98 -10.26 3.81 -12.70
N ALA A 99 -10.63 3.63 -11.43
CA ALA A 99 -11.46 4.60 -10.72
C ALA A 99 -10.74 5.95 -10.53
N ALA A 100 -9.43 5.92 -10.24
CA ALA A 100 -8.62 7.13 -10.20
C ALA A 100 -8.45 7.78 -11.57
N ARG A 101 -8.26 6.98 -12.64
CA ARG A 101 -8.18 7.49 -14.02
C ARG A 101 -9.50 8.08 -14.50
N GLU A 102 -10.63 7.47 -14.18
CA GLU A 102 -11.95 7.98 -14.54
C GLU A 102 -12.29 9.26 -13.76
N LEU A 103 -11.92 9.33 -12.48
CA LEU A 103 -12.07 10.55 -11.69
C LEU A 103 -11.18 11.68 -12.23
N LEU A 104 -9.92 11.39 -12.60
CA LEU A 104 -9.03 12.36 -13.23
C LEU A 104 -9.55 12.84 -14.57
N ALA A 105 -10.04 11.94 -15.42
CA ALA A 105 -10.65 12.31 -16.71
C ALA A 105 -11.87 13.22 -16.52
N ARG A 106 -12.75 12.91 -15.56
CA ARG A 106 -13.89 13.77 -15.22
C ARG A 106 -13.46 15.13 -14.65
N GLN A 107 -12.38 15.17 -13.88
CA GLN A 107 -11.82 16.44 -13.38
C GLN A 107 -11.18 17.26 -14.49
N GLU A 108 -10.53 16.62 -15.46
CA GLU A 108 -9.95 17.28 -16.64
C GLU A 108 -11.04 17.89 -17.52
N GLU A 109 -12.10 17.14 -17.83
CA GLU A 109 -13.27 17.64 -18.58
C GLU A 109 -13.96 18.81 -17.86
N ALA A 110 -14.14 18.71 -16.53
CA ALA A 110 -14.73 19.78 -15.74
C ALA A 110 -13.84 21.05 -15.69
N MET A 111 -12.52 20.89 -15.60
CA MET A 111 -11.57 22.00 -15.66
C MET A 111 -11.58 22.67 -17.02
N GLU A 112 -11.65 21.91 -18.12
CA GLU A 112 -11.70 22.48 -19.47
C GLU A 112 -12.98 23.31 -19.66
N ALA A 113 -14.14 22.78 -19.25
CA ALA A 113 -15.40 23.52 -19.29
C ALA A 113 -15.34 24.80 -18.44
N GLN A 114 -14.74 24.73 -17.24
CA GLN A 114 -14.56 25.90 -16.38
C GLN A 114 -13.62 26.93 -17.00
N ARG A 115 -12.54 26.49 -17.66
CA ARG A 115 -11.60 27.37 -18.36
C ARG A 115 -12.28 28.12 -19.50
N THR A 116 -13.06 27.43 -20.33
CA THR A 116 -13.83 28.05 -21.42
C THR A 116 -14.86 29.05 -20.90
N ALA A 117 -15.56 28.72 -19.80
CA ALA A 117 -16.51 29.64 -19.17
C ALA A 117 -15.82 30.91 -18.63
N LEU A 118 -14.62 30.78 -18.05
CA LEU A 118 -13.83 31.90 -17.55
C LEU A 118 -13.36 32.84 -18.69
N GLU A 119 -12.93 32.27 -19.81
CA GLU A 119 -12.52 33.03 -21.00
C GLU A 119 -13.68 33.87 -21.55
N VAL A 120 -14.86 33.25 -21.74
CA VAL A 120 -16.08 33.95 -22.19
C VAL A 120 -16.52 35.02 -21.20
N SER A 121 -16.43 34.76 -19.89
CA SER A 121 -16.76 35.76 -18.86
C SER A 121 -15.77 36.93 -18.86
N THR A 122 -14.49 36.68 -19.14
CA THR A 122 -13.45 37.71 -19.20
C THR A 122 -13.67 38.61 -20.43
N ASP A 123 -13.95 38.02 -21.59
CA ASP A 123 -14.28 38.76 -22.81
C ASP A 123 -15.52 39.64 -22.63
N ARG A 124 -16.58 39.08 -22.03
CA ARG A 124 -17.79 39.86 -21.71
C ARG A 124 -17.48 41.01 -20.75
N SER A 125 -16.62 40.78 -19.76
CA SER A 125 -16.22 41.82 -18.80
C SER A 125 -15.46 42.96 -19.51
N PHE A 126 -14.58 42.62 -20.45
CA PHE A 126 -13.87 43.60 -21.27
C PHE A 126 -14.82 44.41 -22.17
N GLU A 127 -15.76 43.75 -22.85
CA GLU A 127 -16.80 44.40 -23.66
C GLU A 127 -17.68 45.34 -22.82
N THR A 128 -18.06 44.93 -21.61
CA THR A 128 -18.84 45.79 -20.69
C THR A 128 -18.04 47.00 -20.22
N LEU A 129 -16.73 46.85 -19.94
CA LEU A 129 -15.84 47.96 -19.61
C LEU A 129 -15.72 48.95 -20.78
N GLU A 130 -15.55 48.45 -22.00
CA GLU A 130 -15.51 49.29 -23.20
C GLU A 130 -16.86 50.01 -23.44
N SER A 131 -17.98 49.32 -23.22
CA SER A 131 -19.30 49.94 -23.30
C SER A 131 -19.51 51.01 -22.22
N LEU A 132 -19.01 50.80 -21.01
CA LEU A 132 -19.03 51.79 -19.94
C LEU A 132 -18.14 52.99 -20.29
N GLU A 133 -16.96 52.77 -20.84
CA GLU A 133 -16.07 53.83 -21.32
C GLU A 133 -16.75 54.69 -22.39
N ARG A 134 -17.31 54.06 -23.43
CA ARG A 134 -18.05 54.75 -24.49
C ARG A 134 -19.27 55.50 -23.95
N MET A 135 -19.96 54.94 -22.97
CA MET A 135 -21.09 55.58 -22.30
C MET A 135 -20.65 56.81 -21.50
N ILE A 136 -19.54 56.72 -20.75
CA ILE A 136 -18.96 57.85 -20.00
C ILE A 136 -18.56 58.98 -20.96
N ILE A 137 -17.91 58.65 -22.08
CA ILE A 137 -17.56 59.64 -23.12
C ILE A 137 -18.82 60.29 -23.70
N SER A 138 -19.84 59.50 -24.03
CA SER A 138 -21.12 60.00 -24.54
C SER A 138 -21.86 60.87 -23.52
N GLN A 139 -21.86 60.49 -22.23
CA GLN A 139 -22.45 61.29 -21.16
C GLN A 139 -21.67 62.58 -20.92
N GLY A 140 -20.34 62.56 -21.00
CA GLY A 140 -19.51 63.76 -20.95
C GLY A 140 -19.85 64.73 -22.09
N GLN A 141 -20.00 64.21 -23.31
CA GLN A 141 -20.43 64.99 -24.47
C GLN A 141 -21.88 65.49 -24.38
N GLN A 142 -22.80 64.69 -23.81
CA GLN A 142 -24.17 65.12 -23.55
C GLN A 142 -24.22 66.18 -22.46
N THR A 143 -23.41 66.07 -21.41
CA THR A 143 -23.32 67.07 -20.34
C THR A 143 -22.77 68.38 -20.87
N ALA A 144 -21.75 68.34 -21.73
CA ALA A 144 -21.23 69.52 -22.41
C ALA A 144 -22.28 70.16 -23.34
N ARG A 145 -22.99 69.36 -24.15
CA ARG A 145 -24.09 69.87 -25.01
C ARG A 145 -25.28 70.39 -24.21
N VAL A 146 -25.63 69.77 -23.09
CA VAL A 146 -26.69 70.25 -22.20
C VAL A 146 -26.27 71.54 -21.52
N GLN A 147 -25.01 71.70 -21.12
CA GLN A 147 -24.48 72.97 -20.62
C GLN A 147 -24.49 74.06 -21.70
N GLU A 148 -24.14 73.72 -22.93
CA GLU A 148 -24.21 74.64 -24.09
C GLU A 148 -25.65 75.07 -24.37
N VAL A 149 -26.59 74.12 -24.45
CA VAL A 149 -28.02 74.39 -24.64
C VAL A 149 -28.60 75.17 -23.45
N LEU A 150 -28.22 74.85 -22.21
CA LEU A 150 -28.62 75.61 -21.03
C LEU A 150 -28.03 77.02 -21.06
N SER A 151 -26.80 77.21 -21.54
CA SER A 151 -26.21 78.53 -21.70
C SER A 151 -26.95 79.36 -22.75
N MET A 152 -27.35 78.73 -23.86
CA MET A 152 -28.17 79.34 -24.90
C MET A 152 -29.61 79.62 -24.44
N VAL A 153 -30.19 78.75 -23.60
CA VAL A 153 -31.51 78.95 -22.99
C VAL A 153 -31.46 80.05 -21.93
N LEU A 154 -30.37 80.16 -21.15
CA LEU A 154 -30.14 81.27 -20.23
C LEU A 154 -29.96 82.59 -20.98
N GLU A 155 -29.24 82.58 -22.10
CA GLU A 155 -29.11 83.74 -22.99
C GLU A 155 -30.46 84.14 -23.60
N LYS A 156 -31.26 83.18 -24.04
CA LYS A 156 -32.65 83.39 -24.52
C LYS A 156 -33.59 83.87 -23.41
N LEU A 157 -33.49 83.33 -22.19
CA LEU A 157 -34.27 83.75 -21.02
C LEU A 157 -33.84 85.13 -20.50
N ALA A 158 -32.60 85.55 -20.72
CA ALA A 158 -32.13 86.89 -20.42
C ALA A 158 -32.66 87.94 -21.43
N LEU A 159 -33.07 87.49 -22.62
CA LEU A 159 -33.58 88.36 -23.70
C LEU A 159 -35.11 88.39 -23.82
N GLU A 160 -35.86 87.53 -23.11
CA GLU A 160 -37.31 87.41 -23.27
C GLU A 160 -38.05 87.59 -21.92
N PRO A 161 -39.01 88.54 -21.81
CA PRO A 161 -39.60 88.91 -20.53
C PRO A 161 -40.63 87.89 -20.01
N ARG A 162 -40.56 87.68 -18.69
CA ARG A 162 -41.35 86.77 -17.84
C ARG A 162 -42.79 86.46 -18.31
N GLN A 163 -43.09 85.18 -18.47
CA GLN A 163 -44.45 84.66 -18.27
C GLN A 163 -44.44 83.37 -17.43
N HIS A 164 -45.38 83.35 -16.48
CA HIS A 164 -45.62 82.31 -15.48
C HIS A 164 -45.79 80.91 -16.08
N ILE A 165 -45.11 79.90 -15.50
CA ILE A 165 -45.53 78.51 -15.59
C ILE A 165 -45.43 77.85 -14.20
N SER A 166 -46.59 77.45 -13.70
CA SER A 166 -46.78 76.48 -12.62
C SER A 166 -46.69 75.09 -13.24
N MET A 167 -45.82 74.21 -12.72
CA MET A 167 -45.94 72.76 -12.98
C MET A 167 -45.64 71.95 -11.71
N ARG A 168 -46.76 71.38 -11.24
CA ARG A 168 -47.01 70.29 -10.30
C ARG A 168 -45.84 69.37 -9.93
N ASP A 169 -45.67 69.27 -8.62
CA ASP A 169 -45.16 68.14 -7.85
C ASP A 169 -45.93 66.85 -8.16
N SER A 170 -45.22 65.77 -8.47
CA SER A 170 -45.75 64.40 -8.50
C SER A 170 -44.60 63.42 -8.29
N VAL A 171 -44.11 63.35 -7.06
CA VAL A 171 -43.29 62.24 -6.57
C VAL A 171 -44.17 60.99 -6.43
N LEU A 172 -43.92 59.96 -7.24
CA LEU A 172 -44.42 58.60 -6.98
C LEU A 172 -43.28 57.76 -6.42
N THR A 173 -43.32 57.52 -5.10
CA THR A 173 -42.55 56.50 -4.41
C THR A 173 -43.24 55.16 -4.60
N GLN A 174 -42.71 54.28 -5.46
CA GLN A 174 -43.16 52.90 -5.56
C GLN A 174 -42.41 52.06 -4.52
N GLU A 175 -43.16 51.57 -3.53
CA GLU A 175 -42.67 50.71 -2.46
C GLU A 175 -42.21 49.34 -2.97
N ASN A 176 -41.06 48.97 -2.42
CA ASN A 176 -40.45 47.66 -2.24
C ASN A 176 -41.42 46.45 -2.18
N ASN A 177 -41.22 45.46 -3.06
CA ASN A 177 -41.60 44.07 -2.77
C ASN A 177 -40.41 43.16 -3.07
N SER A 178 -39.61 42.91 -2.03
CA SER A 178 -38.47 42.01 -2.07
C SER A 178 -38.90 40.57 -1.78
N THR A 179 -38.48 39.68 -2.68
CA THR A 179 -38.07 38.28 -2.47
C THR A 179 -39.10 37.17 -2.15
N PRO A 180 -39.04 36.04 -2.89
CA PRO A 180 -39.88 34.86 -2.69
C PRO A 180 -39.41 33.99 -1.52
N ALA A 181 -40.37 33.49 -0.74
CA ALA A 181 -40.15 32.55 0.33
C ALA A 181 -39.70 31.17 -0.22
N MET A 182 -38.40 30.91 -0.21
CA MET A 182 -37.83 29.58 -0.36
C MET A 182 -37.72 28.95 1.03
N THR A 183 -38.83 28.47 1.58
CA THR A 183 -38.81 27.74 2.86
C THR A 183 -39.82 26.60 2.98
N ASP A 184 -40.74 26.44 2.02
CA ASP A 184 -41.75 25.36 2.07
C ASP A 184 -41.31 24.06 1.37
N GLU A 185 -40.27 24.07 0.50
CA GLU A 185 -39.82 22.84 -0.18
C GLU A 185 -38.92 21.95 0.70
N ILE A 186 -38.29 22.49 1.76
CA ILE A 186 -37.40 21.72 2.64
C ILE A 186 -38.19 20.91 3.70
N ILE A 187 -39.43 21.31 4.03
CA ILE A 187 -40.25 20.63 5.04
C ILE A 187 -41.05 19.45 4.45
N SER A 188 -41.18 19.34 3.12
CA SER A 188 -41.88 18.21 2.48
C SER A 188 -41.01 16.97 2.20
N LEU A 189 -39.68 17.05 2.39
CA LEU A 189 -38.74 15.94 2.15
C LEU A 189 -38.28 15.22 3.44
N MET A 190 -38.94 15.47 4.56
CA MET A 190 -38.64 14.86 5.87
C MET A 190 -39.91 14.43 6.62
N GLY A 191 -40.92 13.96 5.87
CA GLY A 191 -42.12 13.30 6.38
C GLY A 191 -42.26 11.88 5.82
#